data_AF-A0A6A6X1K5-F1
#
_entry.id   AF-A0A6A6X1K5-F1
#
_cell.length_a   1.000
_cell.length_b   1.000
_cell.length_c   1.000
_cell.angle_alpha   90.00
_cell.angle_beta   90.00
_cell.angle_gamma   90.00
#
_symmetry.space_group_name_H-M   'P 1'
#
loop_
_entity.id
_entity.type
_entity.pdbx_description
1 polymer ?
#
loop_
_entity_poly.entity_id
_entity_poly.type
_entity_poly.pdbx_seq_one_letter_code
_entity_poly.pdbx_strand_id
1 'polypeptide(L)'
;YPPSVDLQPPYPPHTTFPLSLSPSSPSIPISTLVSSIQRLSSSGSIRNLLSRHGAIYFQDLRLDSASEFSDFANAFGWAPHEDIGNPVRRTILAKNVATANEGPNTQPVYPHKEFGLSPHYPAYVFFFCLSAPETG
;
A
#
# COMPACT_ATOMS: atom_id res chain seq x y z
N TYR A 1 17.27 0.11 -8.40
CA TYR A 1 16.15 0.39 -9.33
C TYR A 1 15.77 1.86 -9.20
N PRO A 2 15.45 2.57 -10.31
CA PRO A 2 14.86 3.90 -10.20
C PRO A 2 13.52 3.80 -9.46
N PRO A 3 13.14 4.81 -8.65
CA PRO A 3 11.94 4.76 -7.81
C PRO A 3 10.63 4.71 -8.60
N SER A 4 10.66 5.10 -9.88
CA SER A 4 9.54 5.03 -10.81
C SER A 4 10.04 4.91 -12.26
N VAL A 5 9.18 4.41 -13.15
CA VAL A 5 9.41 4.35 -14.60
C VAL A 5 8.24 4.96 -15.37
N ASP A 6 8.53 5.62 -16.50
CA ASP A 6 7.51 6.09 -17.43
C ASP A 6 6.99 4.93 -18.29
N LEU A 7 5.69 4.70 -18.25
CA LEU A 7 5.03 3.68 -19.03
C LEU A 7 4.77 4.17 -20.45
N GLN A 8 5.15 3.34 -21.41
CA GLN A 8 4.97 3.57 -22.85
C GLN A 8 3.57 3.11 -23.31
N PRO A 9 3.15 3.35 -24.57
CA PRO A 9 1.90 2.79 -25.08
C PRO A 9 1.80 1.28 -24.81
N PRO A 10 0.61 0.75 -24.43
CA PRO A 10 -0.72 1.36 -24.57
C PRO A 10 -1.17 2.24 -23.39
N TYR A 11 -0.32 2.52 -22.40
CA TYR A 11 -0.69 3.39 -21.28
C TYR A 11 -0.89 4.85 -21.73
N PRO A 12 -1.78 5.62 -21.08
CA PRO A 12 -1.94 7.04 -21.39
C PRO A 12 -0.62 7.82 -21.26
N PRO A 13 -0.42 8.91 -22.02
CA PRO A 13 0.76 9.75 -21.89
C PRO A 13 1.00 10.22 -20.45
N HIS A 14 2.28 10.35 -20.05
CA HIS A 14 2.69 10.77 -18.71
C HIS A 14 2.23 9.85 -17.57
N THR A 15 2.09 8.55 -17.85
CA THR A 15 1.81 7.54 -16.82
C THR A 15 3.13 7.02 -16.23
N THR A 16 3.35 7.26 -14.95
CA THR A 16 4.48 6.67 -14.18
C THR A 16 4.04 5.45 -13.39
N PHE A 17 4.92 4.47 -13.18
CA PHE A 17 4.70 3.35 -12.25
C PHE A 17 5.91 3.11 -11.32
N PRO A 18 5.70 3.05 -9.99
CA PRO A 18 4.53 3.59 -9.29
C PRO A 18 4.46 5.13 -9.37
N LEU A 19 3.29 5.71 -9.12
CA LEU A 19 3.18 7.15 -8.86
C LEU A 19 3.68 7.44 -7.44
N SER A 20 4.58 8.40 -7.25
CA SER A 20 5.03 8.81 -5.92
C SER A 20 4.22 10.00 -5.41
N LEU A 21 3.76 9.94 -4.16
CA LEU A 21 3.10 11.05 -3.46
C LEU A 21 3.79 11.29 -2.11
N SER A 22 4.03 12.54 -1.77
CA SER A 22 4.57 12.94 -0.47
C SER A 22 3.77 14.11 0.13
N PRO A 23 3.82 14.29 1.45
CA PRO A 23 3.28 15.49 2.08
C PRO A 23 3.96 16.76 1.56
N SER A 24 3.19 17.81 1.30
CA SER A 24 3.74 19.11 0.84
C SER A 24 4.65 19.78 1.87
N SER A 25 4.50 19.44 3.14
CA SER A 25 5.31 19.94 4.24
C SER A 25 5.88 18.77 5.04
N PRO A 26 7.16 18.83 5.45
CA PRO A 26 7.74 17.81 6.30
C PRO A 26 7.08 17.83 7.69
N SER A 27 7.05 16.66 8.35
CA SER A 27 6.66 16.52 9.77
C SER A 27 5.24 16.97 10.11
N ILE A 28 4.26 16.73 9.22
CA ILE A 28 2.86 16.97 9.57
C ILE A 28 2.33 15.89 10.53
N PRO A 29 1.41 16.23 11.47
CA PRO A 29 0.81 15.24 12.35
C PRO A 29 0.07 14.15 11.58
N ILE A 30 0.07 12.92 12.12
CA ILE A 30 -0.68 11.79 11.54
C ILE A 30 -2.17 12.11 11.32
N SER A 31 -2.79 12.89 12.21
CA SER A 31 -4.18 13.34 12.04
C SER A 31 -4.40 14.17 10.77
N THR A 32 -3.41 14.97 10.36
CA THR A 32 -3.43 15.73 9.11
C THR A 32 -3.26 14.81 7.90
N LEU A 33 -2.40 13.79 7.98
CA LEU A 33 -2.26 12.77 6.94
C LEU A 33 -3.58 12.00 6.74
N VAL A 34 -4.15 11.48 7.83
CA VAL A 34 -5.43 10.75 7.84
C VAL A 34 -6.53 11.59 7.22
N SER A 35 -6.74 12.83 7.67
CA SER A 35 -7.79 13.70 7.11
C SER A 35 -7.55 14.08 5.65
N SER A 36 -6.29 14.17 5.20
CA SER A 36 -5.95 14.42 3.80
C SER A 36 -6.29 13.23 2.92
N ILE A 37 -5.88 12.02 3.31
CA ILE A 37 -6.21 10.78 2.60
C ILE A 37 -7.72 10.54 2.57
N GLN A 38 -8.42 10.79 3.67
CA GLN A 38 -9.86 10.62 3.73
C GLN A 38 -10.58 11.51 2.71
N ARG A 39 -10.13 12.76 2.54
CA ARG A 39 -10.63 13.70 1.53
C ARG A 39 -10.28 13.28 0.09
N LEU A 40 -9.04 12.86 -0.14
CA LEU A 40 -8.59 12.42 -1.46
C LEU A 40 -9.26 11.11 -1.89
N SER A 41 -9.50 10.19 -0.96
CA SER A 41 -10.20 8.93 -1.22
C SER A 41 -11.68 9.17 -1.50
N SER A 42 -12.36 9.93 -0.63
CA SER A 42 -13.79 10.24 -0.78
C SER A 42 -14.14 11.06 -2.02
N SER A 43 -13.22 11.92 -2.49
CA SER A 43 -13.36 12.62 -3.77
C SER A 43 -13.14 11.74 -5.01
N GLY A 44 -12.70 10.48 -4.84
CA GLY A 44 -12.35 9.57 -5.93
C GLY A 44 -10.95 9.82 -6.53
N SER A 45 -10.21 10.80 -6.03
CA SER A 45 -8.88 11.17 -6.54
C SER A 45 -7.89 10.00 -6.46
N ILE A 46 -7.83 9.31 -5.31
CA ILE A 46 -6.97 8.13 -5.15
C ILE A 46 -7.30 7.03 -6.16
N ARG A 47 -8.58 6.73 -6.37
CA ARG A 47 -9.02 5.68 -7.31
C ARG A 47 -8.67 6.03 -8.75
N ASN A 48 -8.79 7.29 -9.14
CA ASN A 48 -8.38 7.77 -10.46
C ASN A 48 -6.86 7.64 -10.65
N LEU A 49 -6.07 8.01 -9.65
CA LEU A 49 -4.61 7.84 -9.68
C LEU A 49 -4.22 6.37 -9.79
N LEU A 50 -4.81 5.48 -8.98
CA LEU A 50 -4.56 4.03 -9.05
C LEU A 50 -4.97 3.44 -10.40
N SER A 51 -6.11 3.87 -10.97
CA SER A 51 -6.57 3.37 -12.27
C SER A 51 -5.62 3.75 -13.41
N ARG A 52 -4.95 4.90 -13.31
CA ARG A 52 -3.96 5.35 -14.29
C ARG A 52 -2.59 4.72 -14.06
N HIS A 53 -2.11 4.78 -12.82
CA HIS A 53 -0.73 4.49 -12.48
C HIS A 53 -0.51 3.08 -11.94
N GLY A 54 -1.55 2.29 -11.65
CA GLY A 54 -1.45 0.93 -11.13
C GLY A 54 -1.09 0.82 -9.65
N ALA A 55 -0.12 1.62 -9.18
CA ALA A 55 0.28 1.69 -7.78
C ALA A 55 0.70 3.11 -7.37
N ILE A 56 0.56 3.40 -6.08
CA ILE A 56 1.01 4.65 -5.46
C ILE A 56 2.02 4.31 -4.38
N TYR A 57 3.20 4.96 -4.43
CA TYR A 57 4.19 4.94 -3.37
C TYR A 57 4.06 6.22 -2.54
N PHE A 58 3.59 6.08 -1.30
CA PHE A 58 3.52 7.19 -0.36
C PHE A 58 4.86 7.35 0.37
N GLN A 59 5.54 8.46 0.13
CA GLN A 59 6.86 8.78 0.66
C GLN A 59 6.77 9.78 1.81
N ASP A 60 7.79 9.78 2.68
CA ASP A 60 7.99 10.78 3.73
C ASP A 60 6.79 10.97 4.68
N LEU A 61 5.98 9.92 4.87
CA LEU A 61 4.84 9.94 5.78
C LEU A 61 5.26 9.97 7.26
N ARG A 62 6.46 9.48 7.58
CA ARG A 62 6.99 9.35 8.96
C ARG A 62 6.02 8.64 9.91
N LEU A 63 5.53 7.48 9.47
CA LEU A 63 4.74 6.59 10.32
C LEU A 63 5.70 5.74 11.13
N ASP A 64 5.63 5.83 12.46
CA ASP A 64 6.59 5.22 13.38
C ASP A 64 6.08 3.88 13.96
N SER A 65 4.84 3.50 13.67
CA SER A 65 4.25 2.27 14.20
C SER A 65 3.21 1.62 13.29
N ALA A 66 2.94 0.33 13.54
CA ALA A 66 1.84 -0.39 12.90
C ALA A 66 0.47 0.24 13.20
N SER A 67 0.31 0.90 14.35
CA SER A 67 -0.94 1.60 14.71
C SER A 67 -1.16 2.82 13.84
N GLU A 68 -0.13 3.64 13.64
CA GLU A 68 -0.21 4.82 12.76
C GLU A 68 -0.43 4.42 11.30
N PHE A 69 0.21 3.33 10.86
CA PHE A 69 -0.08 2.75 9.56
C PHE A 69 -1.52 2.22 9.44
N SER A 70 -2.05 1.59 10.49
CA SER A 70 -3.45 1.21 10.56
C SER A 70 -4.36 2.44 10.41
N ASP A 71 -4.11 3.53 11.15
CA ASP A 71 -4.91 4.76 11.05
C ASP A 71 -4.86 5.35 9.63
N PHE A 72 -3.68 5.42 9.04
CA PHE A 72 -3.49 5.86 7.65
C PHE A 72 -4.23 4.98 6.64
N ALA A 73 -4.11 3.66 6.74
CA ALA A 73 -4.75 2.72 5.81
C ALA A 73 -6.28 2.73 5.95
N ASN A 74 -6.81 2.82 7.16
CA ASN A 74 -8.26 2.92 7.39
C ASN A 74 -8.84 4.26 6.89
N ALA A 75 -8.03 5.32 6.79
CA ALA A 75 -8.45 6.62 6.26
C ALA A 75 -8.95 6.57 4.81
N PHE A 76 -8.55 5.57 4.03
CA PHE A 76 -9.04 5.37 2.66
C PHE A 76 -10.55 5.04 2.63
N GLY A 77 -11.13 4.56 3.74
CA GLY A 77 -12.56 4.26 3.85
C GLY A 77 -13.01 3.03 3.06
N TRP A 78 -12.07 2.17 2.64
CA TRP A 78 -12.39 0.91 1.97
C TRP A 78 -12.66 -0.19 2.98
N ALA A 79 -13.51 -1.15 2.60
CA ALA A 79 -13.78 -2.32 3.42
C ALA A 79 -12.51 -3.17 3.55
N PRO A 80 -12.08 -3.54 4.77
CA PRO A 80 -11.00 -4.50 4.96
C PRO A 80 -11.33 -5.83 4.31
N HIS A 81 -10.33 -6.50 3.76
CA HIS A 81 -10.49 -7.86 3.26
C HIS A 81 -10.62 -8.85 4.41
N GLU A 82 -11.49 -9.85 4.25
CA GLU A 82 -11.61 -10.96 5.18
C GLU A 82 -10.79 -12.15 4.65
N ASP A 83 -9.82 -12.62 5.44
CA ASP A 83 -9.00 -13.75 5.07
C ASP A 83 -9.83 -15.06 5.16
N ILE A 84 -10.42 -15.48 4.03
CA ILE A 84 -11.26 -16.67 3.91
C ILE A 84 -10.51 -17.80 3.20
N GLY A 85 -10.58 -19.02 3.74
CA GLY A 85 -10.01 -20.23 3.14
C GLY A 85 -8.71 -20.65 3.81
N ASN A 86 -7.61 -20.68 3.06
CA ASN A 86 -6.29 -21.09 3.56
C ASN A 86 -5.30 -19.91 3.56
N PRO A 87 -5.51 -18.87 4.39
CA PRO A 87 -4.54 -17.80 4.50
C PRO A 87 -3.26 -18.32 5.15
N VAL A 88 -2.14 -17.74 4.71
CA VAL A 88 -0.84 -17.81 5.40
C VAL A 88 -1.05 -17.31 6.84
N ARG A 89 -0.44 -17.94 7.86
CA ARG A 89 -0.51 -17.40 9.23
C ARG A 89 0.30 -16.11 9.30
N ARG A 90 -0.30 -15.09 9.89
CA ARG A 90 0.30 -13.78 10.02
C ARG A 90 0.27 -13.34 11.47
N THR A 91 1.31 -12.63 11.90
CA THR A 91 1.32 -11.98 13.20
C THR A 91 0.59 -10.65 13.08
N ILE A 92 -0.50 -10.50 13.82
CA ILE A 92 -1.26 -9.24 13.88
C ILE A 92 -0.45 -8.21 14.66
N LEU A 93 -0.24 -7.02 14.07
CA LEU A 93 0.51 -5.92 14.67
C LEU A 93 -0.40 -4.74 15.04
N ALA A 94 -1.49 -4.54 14.31
CA ALA A 94 -2.54 -3.55 14.61
C ALA A 94 -3.85 -3.94 13.88
N LYS A 95 -4.90 -3.12 14.01
CA LYS A 95 -6.17 -3.34 13.32
C LYS A 95 -5.95 -3.38 11.80
N ASN A 96 -6.29 -4.49 11.15
CA ASN A 96 -6.10 -4.71 9.71
C ASN A 96 -4.64 -4.62 9.24
N VAL A 97 -3.67 -4.83 10.14
CA VAL A 97 -2.22 -4.82 9.83
C VAL A 97 -1.57 -6.06 10.41
N ALA A 98 -0.89 -6.82 9.55
CA ALA A 98 -0.20 -8.04 9.93
C ALA A 98 1.10 -8.21 9.14
N THR A 99 1.96 -9.12 9.57
CA THR A 99 3.17 -9.51 8.81
C THR A 99 2.79 -10.16 7.47
N ALA A 100 3.59 -9.95 6.42
CA ALA A 100 3.25 -10.38 5.06
C ALA A 100 3.62 -11.84 4.75
N ASN A 101 4.82 -12.30 5.14
CA ASN A 101 5.42 -13.54 4.65
C ASN A 101 5.76 -14.50 5.81
N GLU A 102 5.49 -15.80 5.63
CA GLU A 102 5.93 -16.88 6.53
C GLU A 102 7.26 -17.52 6.12
N GLY A 103 7.63 -17.39 4.85
CA GLY A 103 8.82 -18.04 4.29
C GLY A 103 10.14 -17.45 4.81
N PRO A 104 11.24 -18.22 4.76
CA PRO A 104 12.56 -17.73 5.16
C PRO A 104 12.99 -16.56 4.26
N ASN A 105 13.75 -15.62 4.83
CA ASN A 105 14.31 -14.47 4.11
C ASN A 105 15.35 -14.84 3.03
N THR A 106 15.73 -16.12 2.93
CA THR A 106 16.66 -16.66 1.92
C THR A 106 15.97 -17.13 0.64
N GLN A 107 14.63 -17.15 0.61
CA GLN A 107 13.87 -17.65 -0.54
C GLN A 107 13.10 -16.51 -1.22
N PRO A 108 13.08 -16.47 -2.57
CA PRO A 108 12.31 -15.47 -3.29
C PRO A 108 10.81 -15.75 -3.18
N VAL A 109 10.02 -14.68 -3.10
CA VAL A 109 8.58 -14.72 -3.34
C VAL A 109 8.36 -14.43 -4.83
N TYR A 110 7.83 -15.39 -5.57
CA TYR A 110 7.60 -15.22 -7.01
C TYR A 110 6.42 -14.28 -7.30
N PRO A 111 6.38 -13.60 -8.45
CA PRO A 111 5.26 -12.76 -8.84
C PRO A 111 3.93 -13.53 -8.83
N HIS A 112 2.92 -12.98 -8.16
CA HIS A 112 1.58 -13.55 -8.05
C HIS A 112 0.55 -12.45 -7.76
N LYS A 113 -0.73 -12.84 -7.72
CA LYS A 113 -1.82 -12.00 -7.19
C LYS A 113 -2.13 -12.46 -5.77
N GLU A 114 -2.31 -11.52 -4.85
CA GLU A 114 -2.78 -11.81 -3.49
C GLU A 114 -4.13 -12.56 -3.58
N PHE A 115 -4.25 -13.69 -2.89
CA PHE A 115 -5.39 -14.62 -3.03
C PHE A 115 -5.71 -15.07 -4.48
N GLY A 116 -4.70 -15.20 -5.35
CA GLY A 116 -4.89 -15.47 -6.78
C GLY A 116 -5.61 -16.77 -7.17
N LEU A 117 -5.82 -17.70 -6.23
CA LEU A 117 -6.61 -18.93 -6.41
C LEU A 117 -7.99 -18.88 -5.73
N SER A 118 -8.32 -17.77 -5.07
CA SER A 118 -9.58 -17.56 -4.36
C SER A 118 -10.54 -16.70 -5.19
N PRO A 119 -11.85 -17.00 -5.19
CA PRO A 119 -12.85 -16.06 -5.73
C PRO A 119 -13.08 -14.85 -4.80
N HIS A 120 -12.65 -14.93 -3.54
CA HIS A 120 -12.66 -13.85 -2.57
C HIS A 120 -11.23 -13.30 -2.44
N TYR A 121 -10.94 -12.22 -3.16
CA TYR A 121 -9.60 -11.59 -3.21
C TYR A 121 -9.70 -10.10 -2.94
N PRO A 122 -8.65 -9.46 -2.40
CA PRO A 122 -8.65 -8.04 -2.12
C PRO A 122 -8.61 -7.22 -3.41
N ALA A 123 -9.35 -6.10 -3.43
CA ALA A 123 -9.26 -5.13 -4.52
C ALA A 123 -7.99 -4.26 -4.44
N TYR A 124 -7.46 -4.08 -3.22
CA TYR A 124 -6.28 -3.27 -2.94
C TYR A 124 -5.42 -3.95 -1.88
N VAL A 125 -4.11 -3.78 -1.99
CA VAL A 125 -3.14 -4.26 -1.01
C VAL A 125 -2.25 -3.09 -0.62
N PHE A 126 -1.97 -2.93 0.67
CA PHE A 126 -1.06 -1.93 1.20
C PHE A 126 0.19 -2.60 1.76
N PHE A 127 1.35 -2.03 1.48
CA PHE A 127 2.63 -2.43 2.09
C PHE A 127 3.19 -1.26 2.90
N PHE A 128 3.76 -1.58 4.06
CA PHE A 128 4.39 -0.62 4.94
C PHE A 128 5.73 -1.15 5.45
N CYS A 129 6.75 -0.31 5.30
CA CYS A 129 8.09 -0.58 5.82
C CYS A 129 8.19 -0.01 7.24
N LEU A 130 7.94 -0.85 8.24
CA LEU A 130 8.15 -0.48 9.66
C LEU A 130 9.65 -0.40 9.99
N SER A 131 10.46 -1.29 9.41
CA SER A 131 11.92 -1.26 9.51
C SER A 131 12.51 -1.67 8.18
N ALA A 132 13.46 -0.87 7.67
CA ALA A 132 14.12 -1.15 6.41
C ALA A 132 15.05 -2.37 6.54
N PRO A 133 15.12 -3.24 5.52
CA PRO A 133 16.07 -4.34 5.53
C PRO A 133 17.50 -3.82 5.39
N GLU A 134 18.47 -4.57 5.91
CA GLU A 134 19.90 -4.25 5.75
C GLU A 134 20.35 -4.36 4.28
N THR A 135 19.77 -5.31 3.55
CA THR A 135 20.06 -5.60 2.13
C THR A 135 18.79 -6.07 1.42
N GLY A 136 18.78 -5.98 0.08
CA GLY A 136 17.69 -6.42 -0.79
C GLY A 136 18.09 -6.45 -2.26
#